data_AF-A0A136PAI2-F1
#
_entry.id   AF-A0A136PAI2-F1
#
_cell.length_a   1.000
_cell.length_b   1.000
_cell.length_c   1.000
_cell.angle_alpha   90.00
_cell.angle_beta   90.00
_cell.angle_gamma   90.00
#
_symmetry.space_group_name_H-M   'P 1'
#
loop_
_entity.id
_entity.type
_entity.pdbx_description
1 polymer ?
#
loop_
_entity_poly.entity_id
_entity_poly.type
_entity_poly.pdbx_seq_one_letter_code
_entity_poly.pdbx_strand_id
1 'polypeptide(L)'
;MSSILYWHPVLAVTILCLITLFISFAGLKLVRRYFPEEVLRDNHEAGGFIFNAFGLIYAVLVAFVVFATWTEYDNSKKNIDRESIELTDIYNNSKALPDDLKQQADRLLKTYAEDVINDEWNKLEKGMISEKAGNSFSELWEFYITIDVSKLKNEPAYSETLKHLNDALEHRRMRHFDANNNIPGIIWSVLLFGAFVNIIYTYFFFAKISITSC
;
A
#
# COMPACT_ATOMS: atom_id res chain seq x y z
N MET A 1 13.27 -11.25 17.14
CA MET A 1 13.81 -10.63 15.90
C MET A 1 12.69 -9.92 15.12
N SER A 2 11.85 -9.13 15.79
CA SER A 2 10.71 -8.39 15.19
C SER A 2 10.89 -6.87 15.23
N SER A 3 12.00 -6.37 15.79
CA SER A 3 12.32 -4.95 15.96
C SER A 3 13.16 -4.35 14.82
N ILE A 4 13.70 -5.19 13.92
CA ILE A 4 14.46 -4.75 12.73
C ILE A 4 13.52 -4.40 11.55
N LEU A 5 12.29 -4.95 11.56
CA LEU A 5 11.29 -4.77 10.51
C LEU A 5 10.47 -3.45 10.64
N TYR A 6 10.68 -2.65 11.68
CA TYR A 6 10.07 -1.31 11.81
C TYR A 6 11.01 -0.16 11.42
N TRP A 7 12.28 -0.45 11.12
CA TRP A 7 13.22 0.54 10.54
C TRP A 7 12.98 0.73 9.01
N HIS A 8 11.96 0.03 8.50
CA HIS A 8 11.07 0.18 7.34
C HIS A 8 10.60 1.65 7.11
N PRO A 9 9.98 1.97 5.96
CA PRO A 9 10.06 3.14 5.05
C PRO A 9 10.47 4.54 5.56
N VAL A 10 10.38 4.84 6.85
CA VAL A 10 10.77 6.13 7.43
C VAL A 10 12.24 6.45 7.13
N LEU A 11 13.14 5.48 7.25
CA LEU A 11 14.56 5.68 6.88
C LEU A 11 14.74 5.90 5.39
N ALA A 12 14.02 5.14 4.55
CA ALA A 12 14.07 5.32 3.10
C ALA A 12 13.60 6.72 2.69
N VAL A 13 12.47 7.18 3.25
CA VAL A 13 11.94 8.54 3.05
C VAL A 13 12.93 9.58 3.58
N THR A 14 13.48 9.38 4.78
CA THR A 14 14.45 10.31 5.37
C THR A 14 15.71 10.44 4.53
N ILE A 15 16.29 9.31 4.07
CA ILE A 15 17.45 9.28 3.18
C ILE A 15 17.11 9.98 1.86
N LEU A 16 15.95 9.69 1.28
CA LEU A 16 15.53 10.30 0.01
C LEU A 16 15.35 11.82 0.15
N CYS A 17 14.75 12.29 1.25
CA CYS A 17 14.66 13.72 1.58
C CYS A 17 16.03 14.37 1.79
N LEU A 18 16.95 13.70 2.48
CA LEU A 18 18.31 14.22 2.69
C LEU A 18 19.10 14.30 1.38
N ILE A 19 18.96 13.29 0.50
CA ILE A 19 19.59 13.29 -0.81
C ILE A 19 19.04 14.42 -1.68
N THR A 20 17.71 14.59 -1.75
CA THR A 20 17.10 15.67 -2.56
C THR A 20 17.46 17.05 -2.03
N LEU A 21 17.51 17.24 -0.70
CA LEU A 21 18.01 18.47 -0.07
C LEU A 21 19.49 18.71 -0.42
N PHE A 22 20.33 17.70 -0.28
CA PHE A 22 21.77 17.81 -0.58
C PHE A 22 22.01 18.18 -2.04
N ILE A 23 21.32 17.50 -2.98
CA ILE A 23 21.37 17.82 -4.41
C ILE A 23 20.92 19.27 -4.64
N SER A 24 19.82 19.69 -4.02
CA SER A 24 19.28 21.06 -4.11
C SER A 24 20.29 22.12 -3.62
N PHE A 25 20.89 21.92 -2.45
CA PHE A 25 21.88 22.86 -1.91
C PHE A 25 23.19 22.87 -2.71
N ALA A 26 23.67 21.70 -3.13
CA ALA A 26 24.89 21.57 -3.92
C ALA A 26 24.73 22.23 -5.30
N GLY A 27 23.61 21.98 -5.98
CA GLY A 27 23.29 22.58 -7.28
C GLY A 27 23.15 24.10 -7.20
N LEU A 28 22.45 24.62 -6.19
CA LEU A 28 22.33 26.06 -5.98
C LEU A 28 23.70 26.73 -5.75
N LYS A 29 24.56 26.12 -4.92
CA LYS A 29 25.92 26.64 -4.64
C LYS A 29 26.79 26.62 -5.89
N LEU A 30 26.66 25.60 -6.74
CA LEU A 30 27.42 25.45 -7.98
C LEU A 30 26.97 26.50 -9.02
N VAL A 31 25.67 26.65 -9.24
CA VAL A 31 25.12 27.66 -10.17
C VAL A 31 25.52 29.07 -9.76
N ARG A 32 25.39 29.43 -8.46
CA ARG A 32 25.83 30.74 -7.95
C ARG A 32 27.34 30.99 -8.06
N ARG A 33 28.15 29.94 -8.12
CA ARG A 33 29.60 30.07 -8.30
C ARG A 33 30.00 30.31 -9.75
N TYR A 34 29.24 29.79 -10.71
CA TYR A 34 29.57 29.84 -12.14
C TYR A 34 28.81 30.93 -12.93
N PHE A 35 27.65 31.40 -12.45
CA PHE A 35 26.84 32.41 -13.15
C PHE A 35 26.74 33.73 -12.35
N PRO A 36 27.20 34.87 -12.90
CA PRO A 36 27.10 36.19 -12.25
C PRO A 36 25.65 36.69 -12.12
N GLU A 37 25.37 37.51 -11.09
CA GLU A 37 24.02 38.01 -10.74
C GLU A 37 23.29 38.76 -11.88
N GLU A 38 24.02 39.38 -12.81
CA GLU A 38 23.44 40.20 -13.89
C GLU A 38 22.70 39.36 -14.95
N VAL A 39 23.21 38.16 -15.28
CA VAL A 39 22.59 37.27 -16.29
C VAL A 39 21.31 36.59 -15.78
N LEU A 40 21.20 36.42 -14.45
CA LEU A 40 20.04 35.83 -13.78
C LEU A 40 18.88 36.83 -13.59
N ARG A 41 19.14 38.14 -13.67
CA ARG A 41 18.11 39.19 -13.58
C ARG A 41 17.34 39.38 -14.89
N ASP A 42 18.01 39.31 -16.04
CA ASP A 42 17.38 39.54 -17.35
C ASP A 42 16.43 38.41 -17.78
N ASN A 43 16.58 37.19 -17.24
CA ASN A 43 15.74 36.03 -17.58
C ASN A 43 14.67 35.69 -16.52
N HIS A 44 14.55 36.52 -15.47
CA HIS A 44 13.76 36.20 -14.28
C HIS A 44 12.24 36.22 -14.51
N GLU A 45 11.75 37.16 -15.31
CA GLU A 45 10.30 37.30 -15.58
C GLU A 45 9.77 36.17 -16.48
N ALA A 46 10.50 35.79 -17.53
CA ALA A 46 10.10 34.67 -18.40
C ALA A 46 10.26 33.31 -17.71
N GLY A 47 11.32 33.14 -16.89
CA GLY A 47 11.56 31.91 -16.13
C GLY A 47 10.49 31.64 -15.07
N GLY A 48 9.98 32.69 -14.40
CA GLY A 48 8.92 32.57 -13.39
C GLY A 48 7.58 32.16 -13.95
N PHE A 49 7.20 32.64 -15.13
CA PHE A 49 5.94 32.25 -15.77
C PHE A 49 5.94 30.76 -16.16
N ILE A 50 7.02 30.30 -16.80
CA ILE A 50 7.18 28.89 -17.21
C ILE A 50 7.23 27.98 -15.98
N PHE A 51 7.99 28.36 -14.95
CA PHE A 51 8.07 27.59 -13.70
C PHE A 51 6.71 27.45 -13.02
N ASN A 52 5.93 28.52 -12.92
CA ASN A 52 4.61 28.47 -12.31
C ASN A 52 3.66 27.56 -13.10
N ALA A 53 3.67 27.65 -14.43
CA ALA A 53 2.88 26.77 -15.29
C ALA A 53 3.26 25.29 -15.12
N PHE A 54 4.55 24.94 -15.14
CA PHE A 54 5.02 23.56 -14.92
C PHE A 54 4.75 23.07 -13.50
N GLY A 55 4.97 23.93 -12.50
CA GLY A 55 4.72 23.62 -11.09
C GLY A 55 3.24 23.33 -10.84
N LEU A 56 2.32 24.08 -11.45
CA LEU A 56 0.89 23.84 -11.38
C LEU A 56 0.51 22.50 -12.01
N ILE A 57 0.98 22.22 -13.23
CA ILE A 57 0.70 20.94 -13.91
C ILE A 57 1.25 19.76 -13.10
N TYR A 58 2.47 19.89 -12.58
CA TYR A 58 3.09 18.85 -11.75
C TYR A 58 2.34 18.65 -10.43
N ALA A 59 1.91 19.72 -9.76
CA ALA A 59 1.14 19.63 -8.52
C ALA A 59 -0.18 18.88 -8.73
N VAL A 60 -0.89 19.17 -9.83
CA VAL A 60 -2.11 18.47 -10.21
C VAL A 60 -1.82 16.99 -10.49
N LEU A 61 -0.75 16.68 -11.23
CA LEU A 61 -0.35 15.29 -11.50
C LEU A 61 -0.05 14.52 -10.21
N VAL A 62 0.75 15.10 -9.30
CA VAL A 62 1.08 14.49 -8.00
C VAL A 62 -0.20 14.28 -7.19
N ALA A 63 -1.10 15.26 -7.15
CA ALA A 63 -2.37 15.14 -6.43
C ALA A 63 -3.21 13.96 -6.96
N PHE A 64 -3.30 13.78 -8.29
CA PHE A 64 -3.99 12.63 -8.88
C PHE A 64 -3.33 11.29 -8.54
N VAL A 65 -1.99 11.22 -8.57
CA VAL A 65 -1.28 9.98 -8.19
C VAL A 65 -1.51 9.65 -6.72
N VAL A 66 -1.43 10.64 -5.82
CA VAL A 66 -1.71 10.43 -4.39
C VAL A 66 -3.15 9.96 -4.19
N PHE A 67 -4.12 10.55 -4.88
CA PHE A 67 -5.51 10.14 -4.80
C PHE A 67 -5.74 8.70 -5.29
N ALA A 68 -5.15 8.33 -6.43
CA ALA A 68 -5.28 6.99 -7.00
C ALA A 68 -4.63 5.93 -6.10
N THR A 69 -3.42 6.20 -5.61
CA THR A 69 -2.70 5.29 -4.71
C THR A 69 -3.39 5.14 -3.36
N TRP A 70 -3.95 6.22 -2.81
CA TRP A 70 -4.75 6.16 -1.59
C TRP A 70 -6.02 5.32 -1.78
N THR A 71 -6.69 5.48 -2.92
CA THR A 71 -7.90 4.71 -3.26
C THR A 71 -7.59 3.21 -3.36
N GLU A 72 -6.49 2.84 -4.03
CA GLU A 72 -6.07 1.44 -4.12
C GLU A 72 -5.71 0.86 -2.75
N TYR A 73 -4.98 1.63 -1.93
CA TYR A 73 -4.66 1.24 -0.55
C TYR A 73 -5.94 1.00 0.28
N ASP A 74 -6.92 1.90 0.20
CA ASP A 74 -8.20 1.77 0.91
C ASP A 74 -9.01 0.54 0.43
N ASN A 75 -8.99 0.27 -0.88
CA ASN A 75 -9.64 -0.93 -1.45
C ASN A 75 -8.97 -2.22 -0.97
N SER A 76 -7.63 -2.28 -1.00
CA SER A 76 -6.90 -3.45 -0.53
C SER A 76 -7.13 -3.70 0.96
N LYS A 77 -7.13 -2.63 1.77
CA LYS A 77 -7.49 -2.70 3.18
C LYS A 77 -8.91 -3.24 3.40
N LYS A 78 -9.89 -2.76 2.63
CA LYS A 78 -11.26 -3.29 2.71
C LYS A 78 -11.36 -4.77 2.37
N ASN A 79 -10.58 -5.28 1.42
CA ASN A 79 -10.56 -6.72 1.11
C ASN A 79 -10.07 -7.54 2.31
N ILE A 80 -9.01 -7.07 2.99
CA ILE A 80 -8.48 -7.71 4.21
C ILE A 80 -9.51 -7.67 5.34
N ASP A 81 -10.12 -6.50 5.56
CA ASP A 81 -11.13 -6.33 6.61
C ASP A 81 -12.36 -7.21 6.35
N ARG A 82 -12.82 -7.30 5.09
CA ARG A 82 -13.94 -8.17 4.71
C ARG A 82 -13.62 -9.64 4.92
N GLU A 83 -12.46 -10.13 4.49
CA GLU A 83 -12.05 -11.51 4.77
C GLU A 83 -12.09 -11.81 6.28
N SER A 84 -11.58 -10.90 7.12
CA SER A 84 -11.63 -11.06 8.57
C SER A 84 -13.06 -11.08 9.12
N ILE A 85 -13.97 -10.29 8.56
CA ILE A 85 -15.39 -10.28 8.92
C ILE A 85 -16.03 -11.63 8.55
N GLU A 86 -15.82 -12.11 7.32
CA GLU A 86 -16.36 -13.39 6.87
C GLU A 86 -15.87 -14.55 7.75
N LEU A 87 -14.59 -14.60 8.12
CA LEU A 87 -14.06 -15.60 9.05
C LEU A 87 -14.69 -15.51 10.45
N THR A 88 -14.99 -14.29 10.91
CA THR A 88 -15.67 -14.06 12.20
C THR A 88 -17.12 -14.53 12.15
N ASP A 89 -17.80 -14.35 11.02
CA ASP A 89 -19.16 -14.81 10.83
C ASP A 89 -19.23 -16.34 10.71
N ILE A 90 -18.26 -16.97 10.03
CA ILE A 90 -18.10 -18.44 10.04
C ILE A 90 -17.89 -18.95 11.47
N TYR A 91 -17.03 -18.28 12.26
CA TYR A 91 -16.82 -18.60 13.68
C TYR A 91 -18.10 -18.43 14.52
N ASN A 92 -18.88 -17.37 14.27
CA ASN A 92 -20.13 -17.17 15.00
C ASN A 92 -21.18 -18.21 14.63
N ASN A 93 -21.29 -18.57 13.35
CA ASN A 93 -22.20 -19.60 12.87
C ASN A 93 -21.79 -21.01 13.31
N SER A 94 -20.49 -21.27 13.51
CA SER A 94 -19.99 -22.55 14.04
C SER A 94 -20.59 -22.88 15.42
N LYS A 95 -20.99 -21.87 16.20
CA LYS A 95 -21.63 -22.04 17.52
C LYS A 95 -22.99 -22.75 17.46
N ALA A 96 -23.63 -22.78 16.28
CA ALA A 96 -24.87 -23.52 16.05
C ALA A 96 -24.63 -25.01 15.73
N LEU A 97 -23.38 -25.41 15.47
CA LEU A 97 -23.00 -26.79 15.22
C LEU A 97 -22.99 -27.62 16.53
N PRO A 98 -23.14 -28.96 16.42
CA PRO A 98 -22.81 -29.89 17.50
C PRO A 98 -21.39 -29.65 18.08
N ASP A 99 -21.18 -29.98 19.36
CA ASP A 99 -19.96 -29.61 20.08
C ASP A 99 -18.66 -30.18 19.47
N ASP A 100 -18.72 -31.37 18.88
CA ASP A 100 -17.61 -32.01 18.16
C ASP A 100 -17.24 -31.23 16.89
N LEU A 101 -18.24 -30.91 16.06
CA LEU A 101 -18.06 -30.12 14.84
C LEU A 101 -17.63 -28.68 15.16
N LYS A 102 -18.20 -28.07 16.20
CA LYS A 102 -17.82 -26.72 16.66
C LYS A 102 -16.35 -26.65 17.04
N GLN A 103 -15.85 -27.59 17.85
CA GLN A 103 -14.43 -27.62 18.24
C GLN A 103 -13.50 -27.81 17.04
N GLN A 104 -13.91 -28.64 16.07
CA GLN A 104 -13.15 -28.84 14.85
C GLN A 104 -13.12 -27.57 13.97
N ALA A 105 -14.26 -26.90 13.81
CA ALA A 105 -14.36 -25.62 13.10
C ALA A 105 -13.48 -24.55 13.73
N ASP A 106 -13.55 -24.37 15.06
CA ASP A 106 -12.74 -23.40 15.81
C ASP A 106 -11.24 -23.64 15.61
N ARG A 107 -10.81 -24.91 15.64
CA ARG A 107 -9.41 -25.28 15.42
C ARG A 107 -8.95 -24.96 14.00
N LEU A 108 -9.77 -25.28 12.99
CA LEU A 108 -9.43 -25.05 11.58
C LEU A 108 -9.36 -23.56 11.26
N LEU A 109 -10.33 -22.77 11.74
CA LEU A 109 -10.33 -21.31 11.61
C LEU A 109 -9.08 -20.69 12.26
N LYS A 110 -8.73 -21.13 13.47
CA LYS A 110 -7.54 -20.64 14.17
C LYS A 110 -6.25 -21.02 13.43
N THR A 111 -6.15 -22.26 12.93
CA THR A 111 -5.00 -22.71 12.14
C THR A 111 -4.82 -21.86 10.89
N TYR A 112 -5.91 -21.62 10.16
CA TYR A 112 -5.89 -20.74 8.98
C TYR A 112 -5.43 -19.33 9.35
N ALA A 113 -6.02 -18.71 10.38
CA ALA A 113 -5.63 -17.37 10.82
C ALA A 113 -4.15 -17.30 11.24
N GLU A 114 -3.65 -18.31 11.94
CA GLU A 114 -2.24 -18.39 12.33
C GLU A 114 -1.31 -18.56 11.12
N ASP A 115 -1.69 -19.35 10.12
CA ASP A 115 -0.90 -19.53 8.90
C ASP A 115 -0.87 -18.27 8.03
N VAL A 116 -2.00 -17.54 7.96
CA VAL A 116 -2.05 -16.23 7.31
C VAL A 116 -1.12 -15.25 8.01
N ILE A 117 -1.23 -15.12 9.33
CA ILE A 117 -0.45 -14.18 10.15
C ILE A 117 1.06 -14.47 10.07
N ASN A 118 1.44 -15.74 10.22
CA ASN A 118 2.85 -16.11 10.41
C ASN A 118 3.60 -16.42 9.10
N ASP A 119 2.91 -16.87 8.05
CA ASP A 119 3.55 -17.28 6.78
C ASP A 119 3.07 -16.45 5.59
N GLU A 120 1.76 -16.29 5.41
CA GLU A 120 1.22 -15.67 4.18
C GLU A 120 1.61 -14.20 4.01
N TRP A 121 1.53 -13.37 5.07
CA TRP A 121 1.93 -11.95 4.96
C TRP A 121 3.39 -11.76 4.54
N ASN A 122 4.30 -12.55 5.12
CA ASN A 122 5.72 -12.49 4.80
C ASN A 122 6.03 -12.93 3.36
N LYS A 123 5.22 -13.83 2.80
CA LYS A 123 5.33 -14.27 1.41
C LYS A 123 4.67 -13.29 0.44
N LEU A 124 3.51 -12.75 0.82
CA LEU A 124 2.78 -11.72 0.07
C LEU A 124 3.64 -10.48 -0.17
N GLU A 125 4.42 -10.03 0.82
CA GLU A 125 5.38 -8.92 0.67
C GLU A 125 6.39 -9.15 -0.47
N LYS A 126 6.71 -10.42 -0.74
CA LYS A 126 7.66 -10.83 -1.78
C LYS A 126 6.97 -11.22 -3.09
N GLY A 127 5.66 -10.98 -3.21
CA GLY A 127 4.84 -11.41 -4.36
C GLY A 127 4.68 -12.92 -4.48
N MET A 128 4.89 -13.66 -3.38
CA MET A 128 4.75 -15.12 -3.35
C MET A 128 3.45 -15.55 -2.65
N ILE A 129 2.93 -16.71 -3.03
CA ILE A 129 1.72 -17.30 -2.42
C ILE A 129 2.13 -18.30 -1.34
N SER A 130 1.42 -18.31 -0.21
CA SER A 130 1.59 -19.33 0.83
C SER A 130 0.80 -20.58 0.51
N GLU A 131 1.51 -21.69 0.26
CA GLU A 131 0.90 -23.02 0.23
C GLU A 131 0.32 -23.42 1.59
N LYS A 132 0.95 -22.98 2.69
CA LYS A 132 0.52 -23.33 4.06
C LYS A 132 -0.86 -22.75 4.39
N ALA A 133 -1.04 -21.45 4.15
CA ALA A 133 -2.33 -20.78 4.31
C ALA A 133 -3.38 -21.28 3.30
N GLY A 134 -2.96 -21.61 2.08
CA GLY A 134 -3.82 -22.24 1.08
C GLY A 134 -4.35 -23.62 1.52
N ASN A 135 -3.48 -24.45 2.08
CA ASN A 135 -3.84 -25.79 2.57
C ASN A 135 -4.76 -25.71 3.79
N SER A 136 -4.46 -24.86 4.77
CA SER A 136 -5.34 -24.67 5.95
C SER A 136 -6.72 -24.13 5.58
N PHE A 137 -6.81 -23.21 4.60
CA PHE A 137 -8.11 -22.80 4.06
C PHE A 137 -8.84 -23.95 3.35
N SER A 138 -8.10 -24.79 2.62
CA SER A 138 -8.67 -25.94 1.92
C SER A 138 -9.19 -27.01 2.89
N GLU A 139 -8.49 -27.25 4.00
CA GLU A 139 -8.95 -28.13 5.09
C GLU A 139 -10.21 -27.58 5.76
N LEU A 140 -10.26 -26.27 6.02
CA LEU A 140 -11.47 -25.60 6.51
C LEU A 140 -12.64 -25.77 5.53
N TRP A 141 -12.38 -25.58 4.24
CA TRP A 141 -13.37 -25.74 3.20
C TRP A 141 -13.90 -27.17 3.13
N GLU A 142 -13.01 -28.15 3.09
CA GLU A 142 -13.34 -29.58 3.04
C GLU A 142 -14.16 -30.00 4.27
N PHE A 143 -13.79 -29.51 5.46
CA PHE A 143 -14.55 -29.75 6.68
C PHE A 143 -15.99 -29.30 6.55
N TYR A 144 -16.25 -28.07 6.09
CA TYR A 144 -17.62 -27.59 5.95
C TYR A 144 -18.37 -28.41 4.91
N ILE A 145 -17.89 -28.58 3.68
CA ILE A 145 -18.64 -29.28 2.61
C ILE A 145 -18.94 -30.76 2.90
N THR A 146 -18.22 -31.39 3.83
CA THR A 146 -18.41 -32.81 4.19
C THR A 146 -19.38 -33.01 5.36
N ILE A 147 -19.85 -31.93 6.00
CA ILE A 147 -20.86 -32.02 7.07
C ILE A 147 -22.17 -32.58 6.52
N ASP A 148 -22.69 -33.60 7.21
CA ASP A 148 -24.00 -34.17 6.93
C ASP A 148 -25.11 -33.21 7.37
N VAL A 149 -25.66 -32.46 6.39
CA VAL A 149 -26.69 -31.44 6.60
C VAL A 149 -27.95 -32.00 7.27
N SER A 150 -28.25 -33.29 7.09
CA SER A 150 -29.43 -33.92 7.69
C SER A 150 -29.38 -33.97 9.23
N LYS A 151 -28.18 -33.86 9.81
CA LYS A 151 -27.95 -33.84 11.26
C LYS A 151 -27.94 -32.44 11.85
N LEU A 152 -28.04 -31.40 11.01
CA LEU A 152 -28.01 -30.01 11.45
C LEU A 152 -29.40 -29.53 11.86
N LYS A 153 -29.46 -28.79 12.97
CA LYS A 153 -30.71 -28.20 13.47
C LYS A 153 -31.17 -26.97 12.68
N ASN A 154 -30.25 -26.32 11.96
CA ASN A 154 -30.50 -25.04 11.29
C ASN A 154 -29.82 -25.00 9.92
N GLU A 155 -30.44 -25.65 8.94
CA GLU A 155 -29.96 -25.70 7.54
C GLU A 155 -29.77 -24.30 6.92
N PRO A 156 -30.69 -23.31 7.11
CA PRO A 156 -30.47 -21.96 6.58
C PRO A 156 -29.18 -21.30 7.07
N ALA A 157 -28.85 -21.41 8.36
CA ALA A 157 -27.62 -20.84 8.91
C ALA A 157 -26.36 -21.53 8.37
N TYR A 158 -26.44 -22.83 8.11
CA TYR A 158 -25.37 -23.58 7.48
C TYR A 158 -25.14 -23.16 6.02
N SER A 159 -26.22 -22.97 5.26
CA SER A 159 -26.14 -22.43 3.89
C SER A 159 -25.49 -21.04 3.85
N GLU A 160 -25.87 -20.15 4.78
CA GLU A 160 -25.23 -18.84 4.91
C GLU A 160 -23.73 -18.96 5.27
N THR A 161 -23.35 -19.96 6.08
CA THR A 161 -21.94 -20.22 6.40
C THR A 161 -21.13 -20.62 5.16
N LEU A 162 -21.69 -21.43 4.26
CA LEU A 162 -21.03 -21.77 2.99
C LEU A 162 -20.88 -20.54 2.08
N LYS A 163 -21.80 -19.58 2.16
CA LYS A 163 -21.69 -18.32 1.45
C LYS A 163 -20.56 -17.46 2.04
N HIS A 164 -20.51 -17.26 3.36
CA HIS A 164 -19.39 -16.58 4.02
C HIS A 164 -18.04 -17.22 3.69
N LEU A 165 -17.99 -18.56 3.58
CA LEU A 165 -16.78 -19.28 3.19
C LEU A 165 -16.36 -19.00 1.74
N ASN A 166 -17.31 -18.87 0.80
CA ASN A 166 -17.02 -18.42 -0.56
C ASN A 166 -16.51 -16.98 -0.58
N ASP A 167 -17.18 -16.09 0.14
CA ASP A 167 -16.86 -14.66 0.19
C ASP A 167 -15.47 -14.44 0.83
N ALA A 168 -15.12 -15.22 1.86
CA ALA A 168 -13.77 -15.24 2.44
C ALA A 168 -12.70 -15.67 1.42
N LEU A 169 -12.99 -16.69 0.60
CA LEU A 169 -12.07 -17.13 -0.45
C LEU A 169 -11.92 -16.08 -1.56
N GLU A 170 -13.01 -15.40 -1.92
CA GLU A 170 -12.99 -14.29 -2.87
C GLU A 170 -12.13 -13.14 -2.36
N HIS A 171 -12.34 -12.70 -1.12
CA HIS A 171 -11.54 -11.64 -0.51
C HIS A 171 -10.07 -12.00 -0.36
N ARG A 172 -9.75 -13.26 -0.03
CA ARG A 172 -8.36 -13.77 -0.05
C ARG A 172 -7.74 -13.66 -1.45
N ARG A 173 -8.47 -14.04 -2.50
CA ARG A 173 -7.98 -13.93 -3.89
C ARG A 173 -7.77 -12.48 -4.30
N MET A 174 -8.67 -11.59 -3.92
CA MET A 174 -8.51 -10.15 -4.13
C MET A 174 -7.26 -9.61 -3.42
N ARG A 175 -7.01 -10.01 -2.17
CA ARG A 175 -5.76 -9.67 -1.46
C ARG A 175 -4.51 -10.12 -2.23
N HIS A 176 -4.49 -11.33 -2.78
CA HIS A 176 -3.37 -11.80 -3.60
C HIS A 176 -3.20 -10.99 -4.89
N PHE A 177 -4.31 -10.62 -5.53
CA PHE A 177 -4.30 -9.78 -6.72
C PHE A 177 -3.74 -8.39 -6.41
N ASP A 178 -4.22 -7.74 -5.34
CA ASP A 178 -3.79 -6.42 -4.89
C ASP A 178 -2.31 -6.41 -4.50
N ALA A 179 -1.82 -7.48 -3.85
CA ALA A 179 -0.41 -7.60 -3.45
C ALA A 179 0.57 -7.64 -4.64
N ASN A 180 0.10 -8.09 -5.81
CA ASN A 180 0.91 -8.08 -7.03
C ASN A 180 0.75 -6.78 -7.84
N ASN A 181 -0.19 -5.91 -7.45
CA ASN A 181 -0.58 -4.70 -8.16
C ASN A 181 0.31 -3.51 -7.73
N ASN A 182 1.57 -3.55 -8.14
CA ASN A 182 2.51 -2.45 -7.90
C ASN A 182 2.20 -1.24 -8.80
N ILE A 183 2.46 -0.02 -8.31
CA ILE A 183 2.38 1.20 -9.11
C ILE A 183 3.25 1.02 -10.38
N PRO A 184 2.66 1.15 -11.60
CA PRO A 184 3.41 0.97 -12.84
C PRO A 184 4.69 1.82 -12.87
N GLY A 185 5.81 1.23 -13.28
CA GLY A 185 7.12 1.90 -13.30
C GLY A 185 7.13 3.20 -14.13
N ILE A 186 6.24 3.34 -15.11
CA ILE A 186 6.09 4.57 -15.89
C ILE A 186 5.64 5.76 -15.02
N ILE A 187 4.78 5.54 -14.03
CA ILE A 187 4.32 6.60 -13.11
C ILE A 187 5.51 7.10 -12.28
N TRP A 188 6.35 6.18 -11.78
CA TRP A 188 7.59 6.52 -11.08
C TRP A 188 8.53 7.36 -11.93
N SER A 189 8.73 6.97 -13.20
CA SER A 189 9.57 7.73 -14.13
C SER A 189 9.06 9.17 -14.33
N VAL A 190 7.74 9.35 -14.50
CA VAL A 190 7.13 10.68 -14.67
C VAL A 190 7.27 11.51 -13.39
N LEU A 191 7.05 10.92 -12.21
CA LEU A 191 7.20 11.61 -10.93
C LEU A 191 8.64 12.07 -10.68
N LEU A 192 9.62 11.20 -10.92
CA LEU A 192 11.04 11.49 -10.76
C LEU A 192 11.51 12.54 -11.76
N PHE A 193 11.09 12.44 -13.02
CA PHE A 193 11.40 13.43 -14.04
C PHE A 193 10.81 14.80 -13.68
N GLY A 194 9.54 14.85 -13.27
CA GLY A 194 8.90 16.10 -12.84
C GLY A 194 9.59 16.72 -11.61
N ALA A 195 10.00 15.90 -10.63
CA ALA A 195 10.76 16.37 -9.47
C ALA A 195 12.12 16.95 -9.90
N PHE A 196 12.84 16.26 -10.79
CA PHE A 196 14.13 16.71 -11.31
C PHE A 196 14.04 18.05 -12.04
N VAL A 197 13.05 18.21 -12.92
CA VAL A 197 12.82 19.47 -13.64
C VAL A 197 12.53 20.61 -12.67
N ASN A 198 11.67 20.40 -11.68
CA ASN A 198 11.37 21.42 -10.66
C ASN A 198 12.62 21.84 -9.85
N ILE A 199 13.47 20.88 -9.47
CA ILE A 199 14.72 21.16 -8.75
C ILE A 199 15.67 22.00 -9.61
N ILE A 200 15.85 21.65 -10.90
CA ILE A 200 16.71 22.41 -11.81
C ILE A 200 16.21 23.85 -11.97
N TYR A 201 14.91 24.04 -12.19
CA TYR A 201 14.34 25.38 -12.37
C TYR A 201 14.51 26.24 -11.11
N THR A 202 14.48 25.65 -9.93
CA THR A 202 14.72 26.35 -8.66
C THR A 202 16.13 26.99 -8.63
N TYR A 203 17.12 26.43 -9.32
CA TYR A 203 18.48 27.01 -9.38
C TYR A 203 18.57 28.27 -10.23
N PHE A 204 17.70 28.42 -11.24
CA PHE A 204 17.65 29.59 -12.10
C PHE A 204 16.88 30.75 -11.46
N PHE A 205 16.16 30.50 -10.36
CA PHE A 205 15.51 31.52 -9.57
C PHE A 205 16.49 32.19 -8.59
N PHE A 206 16.87 33.43 -8.90
CA PHE A 206 17.61 34.31 -7.98
C PHE A 206 16.68 34.91 -6.89
N ALA A 207 16.56 34.26 -5.74
CA ALA A 207 15.97 34.89 -4.55
C ALA A 207 17.03 35.75 -3.83
N LYS A 208 16.87 37.08 -3.85
CA LYS A 208 17.68 37.99 -3.02
C LYS A 208 17.30 37.79 -1.55
N ILE A 209 18.05 36.95 -0.86
CA ILE A 209 17.91 36.74 0.59
C ILE A 209 18.43 38.02 1.27
N SER A 210 17.54 38.95 1.57
CA SER A 210 17.84 40.11 2.43
C SER A 210 17.85 39.63 3.88
N ILE A 211 18.95 39.02 4.31
CA ILE A 211 19.19 38.70 5.73
C ILE A 211 20.22 39.65 6.36
N THR A 212 20.82 40.56 5.59
CA THR A 212 21.76 41.55 6.12
C THR A 212 21.28 42.96 5.83
N SER A 213 20.61 43.58 6.80
CA SER A 213 20.72 44.99 7.20
C SER A 213 19.69 45.31 8.31
N CYS A 214 20.05 45.03 9.56
CA CYS A 214 19.61 45.78 10.73
C CYS A 214 20.78 45.82 11.71
#